data_AF-A0A1Z5J278-F1
#
_entry.id   AF-A0A1Z5J278-F1
#
_cell.length_a   1.000
_cell.length_b   1.000
_cell.length_c   1.000
_cell.angle_alpha   90.00
_cell.angle_beta   90.00
_cell.angle_gamma   90.00
#
_symmetry.space_group_name_H-M   'P 1'
#
loop_
_entity.id
_entity.type
_entity.pdbx_description
1 polymer ?
#
loop_
_entity_poly.entity_id
_entity_poly.type
_entity_poly.pdbx_seq_one_letter_code
_entity_poly.pdbx_strand_id
1 'polypeptide(L)'
;MRRIKIFLLSILTTCAIFGAVSTTTAHAATWHKYTPSAIRGTWVTKKIDYLGTKARIEVKLSKNQFYLEGNDPTILKNMYYHHNKGSHYYYIKGTEYMYTKGHEVGYYKVHKSKNWIHLCAYLSVNDGHHYKSHYWTNYYYRK
;
A
#
# COMPACT_ATOMS: atom_id res chain seq x y z
N MET A 1 -21.44 21.26 74.29
CA MET A 1 -20.13 21.47 73.62
C MET A 1 -20.43 21.85 72.17
N ARG A 2 -20.55 23.13 71.79
CA ARG A 2 -19.51 24.00 71.19
C ARG A 2 -18.65 23.20 70.17
N ARG A 3 -18.57 23.51 68.86
CA ARG A 3 -18.58 24.81 68.16
C ARG A 3 -19.02 24.69 66.70
N ILE A 4 -19.78 25.68 66.25
CA ILE A 4 -19.96 26.11 64.86
C ILE A 4 -18.62 26.65 64.33
N LYS A 5 -18.27 26.34 63.08
CA LYS A 5 -17.28 27.09 62.30
C LYS A 5 -17.90 27.43 60.95
N ILE A 6 -17.95 28.72 60.67
CA ILE A 6 -18.52 29.34 59.47
C ILE A 6 -17.40 30.20 58.86
N PHE A 7 -17.38 30.26 57.51
CA PHE A 7 -16.73 31.24 56.61
C PHE A 7 -15.18 31.20 56.46
N LEU A 8 -14.53 31.45 55.31
CA LEU A 8 -14.86 32.30 54.13
C LEU A 8 -13.84 32.07 52.96
N LEU A 9 -14.26 32.37 51.72
CA LEU A 9 -13.51 32.97 50.56
C LEU A 9 -12.37 32.15 49.89
N SER A 10 -12.60 31.49 48.74
CA SER A 10 -12.49 31.95 47.33
C SER A 10 -11.08 32.39 46.88
N ILE A 11 -10.54 31.80 45.79
CA ILE A 11 -9.66 32.46 44.81
C ILE A 11 -9.43 31.57 43.57
N LEU A 12 -9.61 32.21 42.41
CA LEU A 12 -9.09 31.97 41.05
C LEU A 12 -9.58 30.78 40.21
N THR A 13 -10.55 31.13 39.38
CA THR A 13 -10.66 30.82 37.95
C THR A 13 -9.30 30.79 37.25
N THR A 14 -8.95 29.66 36.61
CA THR A 14 -8.02 29.66 35.47
C THR A 14 -8.72 29.04 34.27
N CYS A 15 -9.09 29.91 33.34
CA CYS A 15 -9.34 29.55 31.95
C CYS A 15 -8.11 28.81 31.41
N ALA A 16 -8.25 27.51 31.19
CA ALA A 16 -7.35 26.75 30.36
C ALA A 16 -8.16 26.27 29.16
N ILE A 17 -8.43 27.20 28.25
CA ILE A 17 -8.74 26.92 26.85
C ILE A 17 -7.47 26.27 26.26
N PHE A 18 -7.25 24.99 26.55
CA PHE A 18 -6.35 24.18 25.75
C PHE A 18 -7.20 23.49 24.71
N GLY A 19 -7.02 23.97 23.47
CA GLY A 19 -7.77 23.56 22.30
C GLY A 19 -7.95 22.05 22.25
N ALA A 20 -9.14 21.64 21.84
CA ALA A 20 -9.40 20.30 21.36
C ALA A 20 -8.27 19.95 20.39
N VAL A 21 -7.31 19.16 20.87
CA VAL A 21 -6.32 18.52 20.05
C VAL A 21 -7.13 17.64 19.14
N SER A 22 -7.30 18.05 17.88
CA SER A 22 -7.88 17.21 16.85
C SER A 22 -7.04 15.95 16.79
N THR A 23 -7.48 14.92 17.50
CA THR A 23 -6.91 13.58 17.43
C THR A 23 -7.27 13.08 16.05
N THR A 24 -6.37 13.27 15.09
CA THR A 24 -6.43 12.58 13.81
C THR A 24 -6.37 11.09 14.12
N THR A 25 -7.54 10.45 14.21
CA THR A 25 -7.64 9.00 14.29
C THR A 25 -7.03 8.44 13.01
N ALA A 26 -5.81 7.94 13.12
CA ALA A 26 -5.15 7.23 12.03
C ALA A 26 -5.97 5.98 11.74
N HIS A 27 -6.85 6.05 10.74
CA HIS A 27 -7.54 4.88 10.23
C HIS A 27 -6.49 3.96 9.60
N ALA A 28 -6.10 2.92 10.33
CA ALA A 28 -5.22 1.90 9.80
C ALA A 28 -5.84 1.35 8.50
N ALA A 29 -5.09 1.42 7.40
CA ALA A 29 -5.56 0.90 6.12
C ALA A 29 -5.88 -0.59 6.28
N THR A 30 -7.15 -0.95 6.15
CA THR A 30 -7.58 -2.36 6.23
C THR A 30 -7.17 -3.05 4.94
N TRP A 31 -6.32 -4.07 5.07
CA TRP A 31 -5.93 -4.92 3.95
C TRP A 31 -6.97 -6.03 3.76
N HIS A 32 -7.51 -6.13 2.55
CA HIS A 32 -8.43 -7.17 2.13
C HIS A 32 -7.67 -8.30 1.45
N LYS A 33 -8.13 -9.54 1.64
CA LYS A 33 -7.51 -10.72 1.05
C LYS A 33 -7.75 -10.77 -0.47
N TYR A 34 -6.74 -11.23 -1.21
CA TYR A 34 -6.69 -11.40 -2.67
C TYR A 34 -6.63 -10.11 -3.48
N THR A 35 -6.01 -10.16 -4.65
CA THR A 35 -6.02 -9.04 -5.62
C THR A 35 -7.47 -8.68 -6.01
N PRO A 36 -7.87 -7.39 -6.09
CA PRO A 36 -9.23 -7.00 -6.45
C PRO A 36 -9.52 -7.30 -7.92
N SER A 37 -10.75 -7.74 -8.23
CA SER A 37 -11.15 -8.15 -9.59
C SER A 37 -10.91 -7.06 -10.65
N ALA A 38 -11.07 -5.78 -10.26
CA ALA A 38 -10.90 -4.62 -11.14
C ALA A 38 -9.51 -4.49 -11.79
N ILE A 39 -8.46 -5.06 -11.17
CA ILE A 39 -7.08 -5.01 -11.69
C ILE A 39 -6.55 -6.38 -12.14
N ARG A 40 -7.35 -7.44 -12.00
CA ARG A 40 -6.93 -8.78 -12.42
C ARG A 40 -6.84 -8.88 -13.95
N GLY A 41 -5.90 -9.71 -14.40
CA GLY A 41 -5.68 -10.01 -15.81
C GLY A 41 -4.21 -10.10 -16.16
N THR A 42 -3.97 -10.41 -17.43
CA THR A 42 -2.68 -10.28 -18.08
C THR A 42 -2.62 -8.92 -18.75
N TRP A 43 -1.56 -8.16 -18.46
CA TRP A 43 -1.30 -6.83 -18.96
C TRP A 43 0.05 -6.84 -19.65
N VAL A 44 0.15 -6.31 -20.87
CA VAL A 44 1.37 -6.34 -21.66
C VAL A 44 1.79 -4.95 -22.07
N THR A 45 3.08 -4.69 -22.13
CA THR A 45 3.58 -3.45 -22.70
C THR A 45 3.30 -3.38 -24.21
N LYS A 46 3.45 -2.19 -24.79
CA LYS A 46 3.76 -2.10 -26.23
C LYS A 46 5.08 -2.84 -26.51
N LYS A 47 5.37 -3.13 -27.78
CA LYS A 47 6.71 -3.63 -28.14
C LYS A 47 7.75 -2.58 -27.71
N ILE A 48 8.75 -3.00 -26.97
CA ILE A 48 9.84 -2.18 -26.46
C ILE A 48 11.18 -2.85 -26.78
N ASP A 49 12.26 -2.07 -26.77
CA ASP A 49 13.60 -2.64 -26.75
C ASP A 49 13.85 -3.28 -25.40
N TYR A 50 14.12 -4.58 -25.43
CA TYR A 50 14.35 -5.39 -24.25
C TYR A 50 15.40 -6.44 -24.58
N LEU A 51 16.55 -6.39 -23.90
CA LEU A 51 17.69 -7.27 -24.15
C LEU A 51 18.14 -7.31 -25.63
N GLY A 52 18.09 -6.18 -26.34
CA GLY A 52 18.50 -6.11 -27.75
C GLY A 52 17.48 -6.66 -28.74
N THR A 53 16.27 -7.04 -28.31
CA THR A 53 15.17 -7.43 -29.19
C THR A 53 13.90 -6.62 -28.91
N LYS A 54 12.97 -6.62 -29.87
CA LYS A 54 11.65 -6.01 -29.71
C LYS A 54 10.70 -7.00 -29.03
N ALA A 55 10.55 -6.90 -27.71
CA ALA A 55 9.68 -7.77 -26.93
C ALA A 55 8.52 -7.01 -26.28
N ARG A 56 7.55 -7.74 -25.74
CA ARG A 56 6.54 -7.22 -24.80
C ARG A 56 6.85 -7.81 -23.43
N ILE A 57 6.71 -7.01 -22.38
CA ILE A 57 6.81 -7.48 -21.01
C ILE A 57 5.40 -7.71 -20.46
N GLU A 58 5.20 -8.83 -19.80
CA GLU A 58 3.96 -9.22 -19.17
C GLU A 58 3.92 -8.89 -17.67
N VAL A 59 2.75 -8.43 -17.21
CA VAL A 59 2.31 -8.45 -15.82
C VAL A 59 1.06 -9.28 -15.72
N LYS A 60 1.06 -10.29 -14.85
CA LYS A 60 -0.12 -11.09 -14.55
C LYS A 60 -0.56 -10.90 -13.10
N LEU A 61 -1.75 -10.36 -12.96
CA LEU A 61 -2.45 -10.15 -11.69
C LEU A 61 -3.59 -11.16 -11.57
N SER A 62 -3.36 -12.26 -10.87
CA SER A 62 -4.40 -13.25 -10.56
C SER A 62 -5.04 -12.98 -9.19
N LYS A 63 -5.98 -13.84 -8.77
CA LYS A 63 -6.60 -13.73 -7.44
C LYS A 63 -5.57 -13.78 -6.30
N ASN A 64 -4.59 -14.68 -6.37
CA ASN A 64 -3.64 -14.91 -5.25
C ASN A 64 -2.16 -14.90 -5.69
N GLN A 65 -1.86 -14.38 -6.87
CA GLN A 65 -0.50 -14.29 -7.37
C GLN A 65 -0.32 -13.04 -8.23
N PHE A 66 0.79 -12.36 -8.02
CA PHE A 66 1.35 -11.34 -8.90
C PHE A 66 2.59 -11.94 -9.59
N TYR A 67 2.68 -11.73 -10.89
CA TYR A 67 3.85 -12.05 -11.71
C TYR A 67 4.21 -10.83 -12.54
N LEU A 68 5.46 -10.39 -12.46
CA LEU A 68 6.05 -9.37 -13.32
C LEU A 68 7.22 -10.01 -14.05
N GLU A 69 7.12 -10.04 -15.37
CA GLU A 69 8.21 -10.47 -16.24
C GLU A 69 9.35 -9.43 -16.23
N GLY A 70 10.57 -9.94 -16.33
CA GLY A 70 11.80 -9.16 -16.31
C GLY A 70 13.01 -10.08 -16.41
N ASN A 71 14.22 -9.51 -16.48
CA ASN A 71 15.47 -10.29 -16.41
C ASN A 71 15.53 -11.00 -15.06
N ASP A 72 15.01 -10.31 -14.05
CA ASP A 72 14.72 -10.84 -12.74
C ASP A 72 13.20 -10.79 -12.52
N PRO A 73 12.47 -11.88 -12.78
CA PRO A 73 11.02 -11.90 -12.65
C PRO A 73 10.59 -11.83 -11.19
N THR A 74 9.55 -11.07 -10.89
CA THR A 74 8.99 -11.01 -9.53
C THR A 74 7.75 -11.89 -9.42
N ILE A 75 7.73 -12.80 -8.44
CA ILE A 75 6.57 -13.65 -8.15
C ILE A 75 6.13 -13.49 -6.69
N LEU A 76 4.98 -12.86 -6.49
CA LEU A 76 4.37 -12.76 -5.16
C LEU A 76 3.16 -13.68 -5.05
N LYS A 77 3.02 -14.32 -3.88
CA LYS A 77 1.85 -15.11 -3.46
C LYS A 77 1.18 -14.46 -2.25
N ASN A 78 0.09 -15.06 -1.76
CA ASN A 78 -0.62 -14.61 -0.56
C ASN A 78 -1.01 -13.13 -0.66
N MET A 79 -1.69 -12.80 -1.75
CA MET A 79 -1.96 -11.41 -2.11
C MET A 79 -2.97 -10.78 -1.18
N TYR A 80 -2.74 -9.52 -0.83
CA TYR A 80 -3.68 -8.63 -0.16
C TYR A 80 -3.73 -7.31 -0.91
N TYR A 81 -4.81 -6.55 -0.73
CA TYR A 81 -4.94 -5.20 -1.27
C TYR A 81 -5.58 -4.23 -0.30
N HIS A 82 -5.35 -2.94 -0.51
CA HIS A 82 -6.22 -1.89 -0.02
C HIS A 82 -6.52 -0.90 -1.14
N HIS A 83 -7.68 -0.27 -1.05
CA HIS A 83 -8.16 0.67 -2.06
C HIS A 83 -9.13 1.67 -1.43
N ASN A 84 -8.90 2.95 -1.68
CA ASN A 84 -9.80 4.00 -1.24
C ASN A 84 -10.87 4.21 -2.30
N LYS A 85 -12.15 4.29 -1.90
CA LYS A 85 -13.28 4.53 -2.80
C LYS A 85 -13.03 5.77 -3.66
N GLY A 86 -13.20 5.64 -4.98
CA GLY A 86 -12.99 6.73 -5.95
C GLY A 86 -11.53 6.96 -6.37
N SER A 87 -10.57 6.25 -5.77
CA SER A 87 -9.16 6.32 -6.20
C SER A 87 -8.94 5.59 -7.52
N HIS A 88 -7.94 5.99 -8.28
CA HIS A 88 -7.40 5.19 -9.40
C HIS A 88 -6.28 4.25 -8.96
N TYR A 89 -5.89 4.31 -7.69
CA TYR A 89 -4.78 3.55 -7.13
C TYR A 89 -5.27 2.38 -6.30
N TYR A 90 -4.77 1.20 -6.65
CA TYR A 90 -4.87 0.00 -5.85
C TYR A 90 -3.51 -0.28 -5.26
N TYR A 91 -3.47 -0.58 -3.98
CA TYR A 91 -2.25 -0.96 -3.32
C TYR A 91 -2.33 -2.45 -3.07
N ILE A 92 -1.32 -3.19 -3.47
CA ILE A 92 -1.25 -4.63 -3.32
C ILE A 92 0.02 -4.99 -2.56
N LYS A 93 -0.03 -6.10 -1.83
CA LYS A 93 1.14 -6.73 -1.22
C LYS A 93 1.05 -8.23 -1.34
N GLY A 94 2.20 -8.89 -1.33
CA GLY A 94 2.29 -10.34 -1.31
C GLY A 94 3.67 -10.80 -0.90
N THR A 95 3.78 -12.08 -0.55
CA THR A 95 5.04 -12.72 -0.14
C THR A 95 5.80 -13.19 -1.38
N GLU A 96 7.03 -12.73 -1.54
CA GLU A 96 7.95 -13.19 -2.58
C GLU A 96 8.29 -14.66 -2.33
N TYR A 97 8.17 -15.50 -3.35
CA TYR A 97 8.31 -16.95 -3.18
C TYR A 97 9.53 -17.55 -3.87
N MET A 98 10.01 -16.92 -4.95
CA MET A 98 11.02 -17.48 -5.83
C MET A 98 12.43 -17.38 -5.24
N TYR A 99 12.76 -16.27 -4.58
CA TYR A 99 14.13 -15.98 -4.13
C TYR A 99 14.28 -16.02 -2.62
N THR A 100 13.28 -15.53 -1.91
CA THR A 100 13.28 -15.37 -0.46
C THR A 100 12.47 -16.42 0.25
N LYS A 101 11.80 -17.33 -0.47
CA LYS A 101 10.97 -18.42 0.08
C LYS A 101 9.89 -17.93 1.06
N GLY A 102 9.40 -16.70 0.90
CA GLY A 102 8.34 -16.10 1.72
C GLY A 102 8.81 -15.14 2.80
N HIS A 103 10.11 -14.92 2.94
CA HIS A 103 10.68 -13.99 3.93
C HIS A 103 10.48 -12.52 3.55
N GLU A 104 10.35 -12.24 2.24
CA GLU A 104 10.09 -10.89 1.75
C GLU A 104 8.61 -10.66 1.42
N VAL A 105 8.10 -9.49 1.80
CA VAL A 105 6.80 -8.97 1.39
C VAL A 105 7.01 -7.77 0.48
N GLY A 106 6.64 -7.92 -0.79
CA GLY A 106 6.66 -6.84 -1.77
C GLY A 106 5.37 -6.02 -1.74
N TYR A 107 5.49 -4.70 -1.83
CA TYR A 107 4.37 -3.76 -1.87
C TYR A 107 4.37 -2.94 -3.16
N TYR A 108 3.23 -2.94 -3.84
CA TYR A 108 3.06 -2.27 -5.12
C TYR A 108 1.86 -1.35 -5.10
N LYS A 109 2.00 -0.20 -5.76
CA LYS A 109 0.91 0.70 -6.12
C LYS A 109 0.61 0.49 -7.60
N VAL A 110 -0.64 0.20 -7.91
CA VAL A 110 -1.16 -0.03 -9.26
C VAL A 110 -2.06 1.13 -9.62
N HIS A 111 -1.61 1.98 -10.53
CA HIS A 111 -2.47 2.98 -11.15
C HIS A 111 -3.30 2.31 -12.24
N LYS A 112 -4.62 2.30 -12.09
CA LYS A 112 -5.56 1.68 -13.03
C LYS A 112 -6.38 2.76 -13.74
N SER A 113 -6.36 2.74 -15.07
CA SER A 113 -7.27 3.55 -15.89
C SER A 113 -7.72 2.77 -17.12
N LYS A 114 -9.04 2.69 -17.34
CA LYS A 114 -9.68 1.97 -18.46
C LYS A 114 -8.99 0.63 -18.79
N ASN A 115 -8.19 0.59 -19.85
CA ASN A 115 -7.52 -0.59 -20.37
C ASN A 115 -6.01 -0.62 -20.12
N TRP A 116 -5.48 0.21 -19.22
CA TRP A 116 -4.07 0.19 -18.84
C TRP A 116 -3.83 0.19 -17.33
N ILE A 117 -2.63 -0.25 -16.97
CA ILE A 117 -2.05 -0.14 -15.62
C ILE A 117 -0.63 0.42 -15.66
N HIS A 118 -0.22 1.03 -14.55
CA HIS A 118 1.16 1.43 -14.29
C HIS A 118 1.52 1.02 -12.86
N LEU A 119 2.68 0.39 -12.71
CA LEU A 119 3.11 -0.21 -11.45
C LEU A 119 4.19 0.63 -10.78
N CYS A 120 4.15 0.68 -9.46
CA CYS A 120 5.19 1.25 -8.62
C CYS A 120 5.51 0.28 -7.49
N ALA A 121 6.72 -0.26 -7.45
CA ALA A 121 7.22 -0.89 -6.23
C ALA A 121 7.57 0.23 -5.24
N TYR A 122 6.89 0.27 -4.10
CA TYR A 122 7.03 1.39 -3.16
C TYR A 122 7.59 0.99 -1.78
N LEU A 123 7.64 -0.31 -1.49
CA LEU A 123 8.18 -0.86 -0.26
C LEU A 123 8.45 -2.35 -0.46
N SER A 124 9.53 -2.83 0.12
CA SER A 124 9.77 -4.23 0.40
C SER A 124 10.09 -4.39 1.89
N VAL A 125 9.63 -5.47 2.50
CA VAL A 125 9.94 -5.81 3.88
C VAL A 125 10.49 -7.23 3.90
N ASN A 126 11.75 -7.39 4.27
CA ASN A 126 12.40 -8.70 4.38
C ASN A 126 12.84 -8.94 5.83
N ASP A 127 12.29 -9.96 6.48
CA ASP A 127 12.55 -10.27 7.91
C ASP A 127 12.42 -9.03 8.83
N GLY A 128 11.46 -8.15 8.54
CA GLY A 128 11.22 -6.91 9.29
C GLY A 128 12.10 -5.72 8.89
N HIS A 129 13.11 -5.92 8.04
CA HIS A 129 13.90 -4.84 7.46
C HIS A 129 13.14 -4.16 6.33
N HIS A 130 12.99 -2.83 6.42
CA HIS A 130 12.22 -2.05 5.46
C HIS A 130 13.10 -1.45 4.36
N TYR A 131 12.81 -1.79 3.12
CA TYR A 131 13.47 -1.26 1.92
C TYR A 131 12.47 -0.40 1.16
N LYS A 132 12.62 0.92 1.26
CA LYS A 132 11.80 1.85 0.48
C LYS A 132 12.33 1.88 -0.95
N SER A 133 11.58 1.29 -1.87
CA SER A 133 11.66 1.62 -3.30
C SER A 133 10.60 2.69 -3.57
N HIS A 134 10.78 3.58 -4.55
CA HIS A 134 9.64 4.32 -5.13
C HIS A 134 9.79 4.24 -6.64
N TYR A 135 9.90 3.00 -7.10
CA TYR A 135 10.28 2.69 -8.46
C TYR A 135 9.02 2.42 -9.27
N TRP A 136 8.63 3.43 -10.02
CA TRP A 136 7.66 3.25 -11.09
C TRP A 136 8.31 2.45 -12.21
N THR A 137 7.62 1.43 -12.71
CA THR A 137 8.05 0.75 -13.93
C THR A 137 8.11 1.79 -15.04
N ASN A 138 9.12 1.73 -15.91
CA ASN A 138 9.21 2.64 -17.06
C ASN A 138 8.06 2.44 -18.08
N TYR A 139 7.24 1.40 -17.88
CA TYR A 139 6.25 0.97 -18.84
C TYR A 139 4.82 1.09 -18.31
N TYR A 140 3.94 1.38 -19.25
CA TYR A 140 2.50 1.20 -19.12
C TYR A 140 2.11 -0.13 -19.75
N TYR A 141 1.27 -0.89 -19.06
CA TYR A 141 0.78 -2.17 -19.52
C TYR A 141 -0.66 -2.03 -19.95
N ARG A 142 -1.05 -2.70 -21.03
CA ARG A 142 -2.39 -2.67 -21.61
C ARG A 142 -2.96 -4.08 -21.67
N LYS A 143 -4.28 -4.14 -21.55
CA LYS A 143 -5.05 -5.36 -21.79
C LYS A 143 -5.56 -5.39 -23.22
#